data_AF-A0A1F4UWS2-F1
#
_entry.id   AF-A0A1F4UWS2-F1
#
_cell.length_a   1.000
_cell.length_b   1.000
_cell.length_c   1.000
_cell.angle_alpha   90.00
_cell.angle_beta   90.00
_cell.angle_gamma   90.00
#
_symmetry.space_group_name_H-M   'P 1'
#
loop_
_entity.id
_entity.type
_entity.pdbx_description
1 polymer ?
#
loop_
_entity_poly.entity_id
_entity_poly.type
_entity_poly.pdbx_seq_one_letter_code
_entity_poly.pdbx_strand_id
1 'polypeptide(L)'
;MRHRVITQKLNRDASHRKALLRNLSDSLLVKGKVETTLAKAKYVRPYVEKLITRAIKNNNYNTMKMVKNELSLDSTVKKLFEDIAPKLKSKAGGYTRIVRIGNRNGDNAEMARVELILPKESKAARKKTVKAKKQEISGKNMEKTEEGPKNKYENL
;
A
#
# COMPACT_ATOMS: atom_id res chain seq x y z
N MET A 1 8.12 26.15 -26.12
CA MET A 1 8.49 25.97 -24.69
C MET A 1 7.34 25.32 -23.92
N ARG A 2 7.62 24.61 -22.81
CA ARG A 2 6.59 24.08 -21.91
C ARG A 2 6.44 25.00 -20.69
N HIS A 3 5.70 26.10 -20.81
CA HIS A 3 5.46 27.00 -19.69
C HIS A 3 4.49 26.37 -18.67
N ARG A 4 4.85 26.40 -17.37
CA ARG A 4 4.02 25.93 -16.23
C ARG A 4 3.59 24.46 -16.28
N VAL A 5 4.26 23.61 -17.06
CA VAL A 5 3.97 22.16 -17.09
C VAL A 5 4.80 21.43 -16.03
N ILE A 6 4.17 21.12 -14.90
CA ILE A 6 4.80 20.43 -13.75
C ILE A 6 4.87 18.91 -13.98
N THR A 7 4.01 18.37 -14.84
CA THR A 7 3.81 16.92 -15.01
C THR A 7 4.88 16.30 -15.91
N GLN A 8 5.54 15.24 -15.43
CA GLN A 8 6.48 14.45 -16.23
C GLN A 8 5.74 13.44 -17.13
N LYS A 9 6.16 13.31 -18.39
CA LYS A 9 5.56 12.36 -19.35
C LYS A 9 6.07 10.92 -19.24
N LEU A 10 7.17 10.66 -18.52
CA LEU A 10 7.76 9.33 -18.29
C LEU A 10 7.91 8.44 -19.55
N ASN A 11 8.04 9.06 -20.73
CA ASN A 11 8.03 8.41 -22.05
C ASN A 11 6.88 7.39 -22.21
N ARG A 12 5.69 7.75 -21.71
CA ARG A 12 4.47 6.92 -21.77
C ARG A 12 3.29 7.76 -22.23
N ASP A 13 2.31 7.12 -22.86
CA ASP A 13 1.01 7.71 -23.16
C ASP A 13 0.20 7.98 -21.88
N ALA A 14 -0.94 8.68 -22.01
CA ALA A 14 -1.75 9.06 -20.86
C ALA A 14 -2.39 7.88 -20.12
N SER A 15 -2.85 6.87 -20.87
CA SER A 15 -3.51 5.69 -20.29
C SER A 15 -2.53 4.84 -19.49
N HIS A 16 -1.34 4.60 -20.02
CA HIS A 16 -0.29 3.86 -19.34
C HIS A 16 0.25 4.64 -18.14
N ARG A 17 0.37 5.98 -18.20
CA ARG A 17 0.72 6.76 -17.00
C ARG A 17 -0.33 6.62 -15.90
N LYS A 18 -1.61 6.59 -16.23
CA LYS A 18 -2.69 6.38 -15.25
C LYS A 18 -2.60 4.99 -14.62
N ALA A 19 -2.41 3.95 -15.43
CA ALA A 19 -2.22 2.59 -14.93
C ALA A 19 -0.99 2.45 -14.03
N LEU A 20 0.14 3.07 -14.42
CA LEU A 20 1.37 3.10 -13.63
C LEU A 20 1.16 3.78 -12.27
N LEU A 21 0.45 4.92 -12.22
CA LEU A 21 0.12 5.60 -10.97
C LEU A 21 -0.72 4.71 -10.06
N ARG A 22 -1.76 4.09 -10.61
CA ARG A 22 -2.67 3.19 -9.87
C ARG A 22 -1.90 2.04 -9.25
N ASN A 23 -1.12 1.31 -10.06
CA ASN A 23 -0.37 0.12 -9.61
C ASN A 23 0.74 0.45 -8.60
N LEU A 24 1.48 1.55 -8.79
CA LEU A 24 2.52 1.96 -7.83
C LEU A 24 1.91 2.46 -6.52
N SER A 25 0.77 3.15 -6.58
CA SER A 25 0.06 3.61 -5.38
C SER A 25 -0.49 2.44 -4.58
N ASP A 26 -1.11 1.46 -5.25
CA ASP A 26 -1.55 0.21 -4.60
C ASP A 26 -0.38 -0.51 -3.94
N SER A 27 0.71 -0.70 -4.68
CA SER A 27 1.91 -1.36 -4.14
C SER A 27 2.47 -0.63 -2.92
N LEU A 28 2.47 0.71 -2.93
CA LEU A 28 2.98 1.53 -1.83
C LEU A 28 2.07 1.46 -0.60
N LEU A 29 0.75 1.54 -0.78
CA LEU A 29 -0.20 1.47 0.33
C LEU A 29 -0.27 0.06 0.93
N VAL A 30 -0.15 -0.99 0.11
CA VAL A 30 -0.12 -2.38 0.57
C VAL A 30 1.19 -2.69 1.29
N LYS A 31 2.35 -2.41 0.69
CA LYS A 31 3.65 -2.82 1.25
C LYS A 31 4.25 -1.80 2.22
N GLY A 32 3.80 -0.55 2.20
CA GLY A 32 4.35 0.57 2.96
C GLY A 32 5.66 1.14 2.38
N LYS A 33 6.34 0.42 1.49
CA LYS A 33 7.53 0.87 0.75
C LYS A 33 7.64 0.21 -0.62
N VAL A 34 8.14 0.96 -1.61
CA VAL A 34 8.37 0.49 -2.98
C VAL A 34 9.66 1.08 -3.52
N GLU A 35 10.46 0.27 -4.20
CA GLU A 35 11.66 0.70 -4.91
C GLU A 35 11.35 0.87 -6.40
N THR A 36 11.73 2.01 -6.96
CA THR A 36 11.47 2.35 -8.36
C THR A 36 12.47 3.40 -8.85
N THR A 37 12.36 3.87 -10.09
CA THR A 37 13.23 4.95 -10.58
C THR A 37 12.84 6.28 -9.95
N LEU A 38 13.80 7.19 -9.76
CA LEU A 38 13.55 8.48 -9.12
C LEU A 38 12.44 9.28 -9.81
N ALA A 39 12.39 9.24 -11.15
CA ALA A 39 11.34 9.89 -11.93
C ALA A 39 9.94 9.36 -11.58
N LYS A 40 9.77 8.02 -11.49
CA LYS A 40 8.51 7.39 -11.11
C LYS A 40 8.15 7.71 -9.65
N ALA A 41 9.14 7.67 -8.75
CA ALA A 41 8.95 8.01 -7.33
C ALA A 41 8.42 9.45 -7.15
N LYS A 42 9.05 10.43 -7.80
CA LYS A 42 8.62 11.83 -7.78
C LYS A 42 7.24 12.04 -8.40
N TYR A 43 6.92 11.26 -9.43
CA TYR A 43 5.63 11.31 -10.11
C TYR A 43 4.47 10.76 -9.25
N VAL A 44 4.69 9.67 -8.52
CA VAL A 44 3.68 9.01 -7.68
C VAL A 44 3.38 9.79 -6.40
N ARG A 45 4.38 10.44 -5.81
CA ARG A 45 4.27 11.17 -4.53
C ARG A 45 3.05 12.10 -4.41
N PRO A 46 2.83 13.09 -5.30
CA PRO A 46 1.70 14.00 -5.17
C PRO A 46 0.34 13.30 -5.31
N TYR A 47 0.29 12.18 -6.03
CA TYR A 47 -0.93 11.39 -6.20
C TYR A 47 -1.29 10.66 -4.91
N VAL A 48 -0.33 9.94 -4.31
CA VAL A 48 -0.53 9.21 -3.05
C VAL A 48 -0.81 10.16 -1.88
N GLU A 49 -0.11 11.30 -1.79
CA GLU A 49 -0.35 12.28 -0.73
C GLU A 49 -1.78 12.85 -0.80
N LYS A 50 -2.33 13.07 -2.00
CA LYS A 50 -3.73 13.49 -2.17
C LYS A 50 -4.72 12.41 -1.73
N LEU A 51 -4.46 11.14 -2.05
CA LEU A 51 -5.31 10.02 -1.62
C LEU A 51 -5.35 9.91 -0.09
N ILE A 52 -4.18 9.96 0.56
CA ILE A 52 -4.08 9.94 2.03
C ILE A 52 -4.77 11.15 2.64
N THR A 53 -4.59 12.35 2.07
CA THR A 53 -5.26 13.56 2.55
C THR A 53 -6.78 13.44 2.47
N ARG A 54 -7.32 12.92 1.36
CA ARG A 54 -8.77 12.68 1.21
C ARG A 54 -9.28 11.70 2.27
N ALA A 55 -8.55 10.60 2.49
CA ALA A 55 -8.90 9.60 3.49
C ALA A 55 -8.86 10.14 4.93
N ILE A 56 -7.89 11.01 5.26
CA ILE A 56 -7.80 11.66 6.58
C ILE A 56 -8.93 12.66 6.80
N LYS A 57 -9.26 13.48 5.79
CA LYS A 57 -10.27 14.54 5.92
C LYS A 57 -11.68 13.98 6.09
N ASN A 58 -12.07 13.03 5.25
CA ASN A 58 -13.45 12.54 5.19
C ASN A 58 -13.47 11.01 5.10
N ASN A 59 -13.78 10.35 6.20
CA ASN A 59 -14.03 8.92 6.22
C ASN A 59 -15.53 8.64 5.99
N ASN A 60 -16.01 8.91 4.77
CA ASN A 60 -17.39 8.66 4.36
C ASN A 60 -17.48 7.82 3.09
N TYR A 61 -18.65 7.24 2.84
CA TYR A 61 -18.89 6.36 1.69
C TYR A 61 -18.59 7.02 0.35
N ASN A 62 -18.94 8.31 0.18
CA ASN A 62 -18.68 9.03 -1.06
C ASN A 62 -17.17 9.16 -1.35
N THR A 63 -16.37 9.49 -0.32
CA THR A 63 -14.92 9.58 -0.46
C THR A 63 -14.31 8.22 -0.74
N MET A 64 -14.79 7.15 -0.10
CA MET A 64 -14.36 5.78 -0.40
C MET A 64 -14.65 5.40 -1.86
N LYS A 65 -15.84 5.74 -2.38
CA LYS A 65 -16.21 5.50 -3.79
C LYS A 65 -15.30 6.27 -4.75
N MET A 66 -14.98 7.53 -4.46
CA MET A 66 -14.03 8.30 -5.26
C MET A 66 -12.63 7.70 -5.25
N VAL A 67 -12.12 7.27 -4.08
CA VAL A 67 -10.81 6.64 -3.95
C VAL A 67 -10.76 5.28 -4.65
N LYS A 68 -11.87 4.51 -4.63
CA LYS A 68 -12.00 3.24 -5.35
C LYS A 68 -11.85 3.40 -6.87
N ASN A 69 -12.25 4.54 -7.44
CA ASN A 69 -12.03 4.83 -8.86
C ASN A 69 -10.55 5.12 -9.19
N GLU A 70 -9.75 5.45 -8.19
CA GLU A 70 -8.34 5.84 -8.32
C GLU A 70 -7.37 4.67 -8.02
N LEU A 71 -7.78 3.70 -7.20
CA LEU A 71 -6.99 2.52 -6.81
C LEU A 71 -7.54 1.23 -7.43
N SER A 72 -6.71 0.22 -7.71
CA SER A 72 -7.14 -1.03 -8.38
C SER A 72 -7.82 -2.00 -7.43
N LEU A 73 -7.33 -2.08 -6.18
CA LEU A 73 -7.72 -3.13 -5.25
C LEU A 73 -8.58 -2.59 -4.11
N ASP A 74 -9.73 -3.23 -3.88
CA ASP A 74 -10.62 -2.91 -2.76
C ASP A 74 -9.94 -3.10 -1.39
N SER A 75 -9.03 -4.07 -1.29
CA SER A 75 -8.24 -4.32 -0.08
C SER A 75 -7.30 -3.15 0.24
N THR A 76 -6.73 -2.49 -0.77
CA THR A 76 -5.92 -1.28 -0.59
C THR A 76 -6.77 -0.14 -0.03
N VAL A 77 -7.98 0.03 -0.57
CA VAL A 77 -8.90 1.08 -0.12
C VAL A 77 -9.24 0.87 1.36
N LYS A 78 -9.65 -0.34 1.75
CA LYS A 78 -9.94 -0.65 3.16
C LYS A 78 -8.75 -0.34 4.06
N LYS A 79 -7.56 -0.84 3.70
CA LYS A 79 -6.33 -0.57 4.45
C LYS A 79 -6.00 0.93 4.57
N LEU A 80 -6.25 1.70 3.52
CA LEU A 80 -6.03 3.15 3.54
C LEU A 80 -6.88 3.84 4.60
N PHE A 81 -8.17 3.50 4.68
CA PHE A 81 -9.10 4.14 5.61
C PHE A 81 -9.03 3.57 7.04
N GLU A 82 -8.82 2.27 7.20
CA GLU A 82 -8.83 1.59 8.50
C GLU A 82 -7.50 1.68 9.24
N ASP A 83 -6.37 1.64 8.55
CA ASP A 83 -5.03 1.56 9.17
C ASP A 83 -4.19 2.82 8.91
N ILE A 84 -4.04 3.21 7.64
CA ILE A 84 -3.07 4.25 7.25
C ILE A 84 -3.55 5.65 7.64
N ALA A 85 -4.79 6.02 7.30
CA ALA A 85 -5.31 7.36 7.55
C ALA A 85 -5.36 7.72 9.05
N PRO A 86 -5.83 6.84 9.97
CA PRO A 86 -5.79 7.12 11.41
C PRO A 86 -4.37 7.34 11.93
N LYS A 87 -3.40 6.52 11.49
CA LYS A 87 -1.98 6.62 11.89
C LYS A 87 -1.30 7.92 11.44
N LEU A 88 -1.80 8.54 10.38
CA LEU A 88 -1.23 9.75 9.78
C LEU A 88 -1.99 11.03 10.10
N LYS A 89 -3.12 10.94 10.83
CA LYS A 89 -4.02 12.05 11.13
C LYS A 89 -3.35 13.22 11.87
N SER A 90 -2.35 12.94 12.71
CA SER A 90 -1.60 13.95 13.46
C SER A 90 -0.64 14.77 12.60
N LYS A 91 -0.39 14.38 11.34
CA LYS A 91 0.61 15.01 10.48
C LYS A 91 -0.03 15.91 9.42
N ALA A 92 0.39 17.17 9.37
CA ALA A 92 -0.02 18.13 8.35
C ALA A 92 0.75 17.93 7.01
N GLY A 93 0.54 16.80 6.34
CA GLY A 93 1.12 16.52 5.03
C GLY A 93 2.51 15.87 5.04
N GLY A 94 3.05 15.62 3.85
CA GLY A 94 4.31 14.91 3.68
C GLY A 94 4.25 13.49 4.24
N TYR A 95 3.25 12.72 3.83
CA TYR A 95 3.01 11.34 4.31
C TYR A 95 3.99 10.32 3.74
N THR A 96 4.64 10.68 2.63
CA THR A 96 5.60 9.82 1.94
C THR A 96 7.00 10.41 2.02
N ARG A 97 8.01 9.55 2.00
CA ARG A 97 9.43 9.91 1.91
C ARG A 97 10.02 9.25 0.67
N ILE A 98 10.87 9.97 -0.06
CA ILE A 98 11.68 9.42 -1.14
C ILE A 98 13.13 9.37 -0.66
N VAL A 99 13.73 8.19 -0.70
CA VAL A 99 15.14 7.95 -0.35
C VAL A 99 15.86 7.47 -1.59
N ARG A 100 16.95 8.13 -1.99
CA ARG A 100 17.79 7.69 -3.10
C ARG A 100 18.59 6.45 -2.67
N ILE A 101 18.63 5.44 -3.52
CA ILE A 101 19.29 4.15 -3.21
C ILE A 101 20.45 3.82 -4.16
N GLY A 102 20.86 4.77 -5.01
CA GLY A 102 21.91 4.61 -6.00
C GLY A 102 21.37 4.38 -7.40
N ASN A 103 22.24 3.93 -8.31
CA ASN A 103 21.89 3.68 -9.70
C ASN A 103 21.72 2.18 -9.96
N ARG A 104 20.79 1.83 -10.85
CA ARG A 104 20.57 0.44 -11.25
C ARG A 104 21.69 -0.04 -12.19
N ASN A 105 22.16 -1.25 -11.96
CA ASN A 105 23.14 -1.89 -12.84
C ASN A 105 22.52 -2.16 -14.23
N GLY A 106 23.31 -1.96 -15.30
CA GLY A 106 22.89 -2.14 -16.69
C GLY A 106 22.49 -0.84 -17.39
N ASP A 107 21.43 -0.16 -16.93
CA ASP A 107 20.94 1.07 -17.57
C ASP A 107 21.27 2.35 -16.81
N ASN A 108 22.03 2.25 -15.72
CA ASN A 108 22.47 3.35 -14.86
C ASN A 108 21.31 4.27 -14.40
N ALA A 109 20.08 3.76 -14.36
CA ALA A 109 18.92 4.56 -13.99
C ALA A 109 18.97 4.90 -12.48
N GLU A 110 18.79 6.17 -12.14
CA GLU A 110 18.75 6.61 -10.73
C GLU A 110 17.53 6.00 -10.03
N MET A 111 17.77 5.23 -8.97
CA MET A 111 16.77 4.52 -8.20
C MET A 111 16.44 5.25 -6.89
N ALA A 112 15.20 5.10 -6.47
CA ALA A 112 14.71 5.62 -5.22
C ALA A 112 13.68 4.68 -4.58
N ARG A 113 13.69 4.64 -3.26
CA ARG A 113 12.68 4.00 -2.43
C ARG A 113 11.66 5.04 -1.97
N VAL A 114 10.39 4.81 -2.24
CA VAL A 114 9.27 5.59 -1.69
C VAL A 114 8.68 4.83 -0.51
N GLU A 115 8.56 5.49 0.64
CA GLU A 115 8.08 4.89 1.88
C GLU A 115 6.99 5.73 2.54
N LEU A 116 6.04 5.09 3.21
CA LEU A 116 5.07 5.74 4.10
C LEU A 116 5.74 6.07 5.44
N ILE A 117 5.54 7.29 5.93
CA ILE A 117 6.06 7.74 7.22
C ILE A 117 5.06 7.36 8.31
N LEU A 118 4.96 6.07 8.62
CA LEU A 118 4.11 5.59 9.71
C LEU A 118 4.83 5.74 11.07
N PRO A 119 4.10 6.07 12.16
CA PRO A 119 4.64 6.04 13.51
C PRO A 119 5.19 4.63 13.80
N LYS A 120 6.40 4.55 14.36
CA LYS A 120 6.97 3.25 14.77
C LYS A 120 6.13 2.70 15.91
N GLU A 121 5.44 1.58 15.69
CA GLU A 121 4.87 0.81 16.78
C GLU A 121 5.98 0.42 17.76
N SER A 122 5.75 0.65 19.05
CA SER A 122 6.73 0.31 20.09
C SER A 122 7.03 -1.20 20.04
N LYS A 123 8.28 -1.58 20.34
CA LYS A 123 8.72 -2.99 20.31
C LYS A 123 7.83 -3.91 21.16
N ALA A 124 7.19 -3.37 22.20
CA ALA A 124 6.24 -4.08 23.07
C ALA A 124 4.92 -4.42 22.37
N ALA A 125 4.36 -3.51 21.55
CA ALA A 125 3.13 -3.74 20.81
C ALA A 125 3.30 -4.83 19.75
N ARG A 126 4.45 -4.86 19.05
CA ARG A 126 4.79 -5.91 18.08
C ARG A 126 4.91 -7.30 18.72
N LYS A 127 5.46 -7.41 19.93
CA LYS A 127 5.52 -8.70 20.64
C LYS A 127 4.13 -9.23 21.00
N LYS A 128 3.20 -8.35 21.38
CA LYS A 128 1.81 -8.74 21.72
C LYS A 128 1.04 -9.23 20.50
N THR A 129 1.12 -8.54 19.36
CA THR A 129 0.42 -8.96 18.12
C THR A 129 0.95 -10.26 17.53
N VAL A 130 2.27 -10.50 17.60
CA VAL A 130 2.88 -11.78 17.17
C VAL A 130 2.47 -12.93 18.10
N LYS A 131 2.38 -12.68 19.42
CA LYS A 131 1.92 -13.70 20.39
C LYS A 131 0.44 -14.04 20.20
N ALA A 132 -0.42 -13.03 19.96
CA ALA A 132 -1.84 -13.23 19.68
C ALA A 132 -2.08 -14.02 18.36
N LYS A 133 -1.42 -13.65 17.25
CA LYS A 133 -1.52 -14.42 16.00
C LYS A 133 -1.03 -15.85 16.15
N LYS A 134 0.01 -16.11 16.96
CA LYS A 134 0.50 -17.47 17.21
C LYS A 134 -0.53 -18.30 18.01
N GLN A 135 -1.27 -17.69 18.92
CA GLN A 135 -2.34 -18.33 19.68
C GLN A 135 -3.60 -18.63 18.84
N GLU A 136 -3.96 -17.73 17.93
CA GLU A 136 -5.06 -17.96 16.97
C GLU A 136 -4.73 -19.08 15.97
N ILE A 137 -3.47 -19.16 15.51
CA ILE A 137 -3.02 -20.25 14.62
C ILE A 137 -2.97 -21.60 15.37
N SER A 138 -2.61 -21.63 16.65
CA SER A 138 -2.66 -22.87 17.44
C SER A 138 -4.09 -23.34 17.72
N GLY A 139 -5.04 -22.42 17.96
CA GLY A 139 -6.45 -22.78 18.15
C GLY A 139 -7.10 -23.33 16.86
N LYS A 140 -6.77 -22.75 15.71
CA LYS A 140 -7.30 -23.16 14.40
C LYS A 140 -6.74 -24.51 13.89
N ASN A 141 -5.62 -24.97 14.44
CA ASN A 141 -5.08 -26.30 14.18
C ASN A 141 -5.70 -27.38 15.08
N MET A 142 -6.23 -27.02 16.27
CA MET A 142 -7.02 -27.95 17.11
C MET A 142 -8.42 -28.19 16.53
N GLU A 143 -9.09 -27.18 15.96
CA GLU A 143 -10.41 -27.39 15.32
C GLU A 143 -10.37 -28.25 14.05
N LYS A 144 -9.24 -28.30 13.33
CA LYS A 144 -9.10 -29.10 12.11
C LYS A 144 -8.75 -30.58 12.34
N THR A 145 -8.50 -30.99 13.58
CA THR A 145 -8.12 -32.38 13.88
C THR A 145 -9.31 -33.27 14.28
N GLU A 146 -10.52 -32.71 14.43
CA GLU A 146 -11.71 -33.46 14.87
C GLU A 146 -12.65 -33.95 13.73
N GLU A 147 -12.50 -33.48 12.49
CA GLU A 147 -13.27 -33.97 11.34
C GLU A 147 -12.39 -34.76 10.36
N GLY A 148 -12.06 -36.00 10.72
CA GLY A 148 -11.45 -36.97 9.79
C GLY A 148 -12.45 -37.42 8.72
N PRO A 149 -12.03 -37.59 7.45
CA PRO A 149 -12.94 -37.99 6.38
C PRO A 149 -13.43 -39.43 6.59
N LYS A 150 -14.74 -39.63 6.75
CA LYS A 150 -15.38 -40.94 6.73
C LYS A 150 -15.11 -41.64 5.39
N ASN A 151 -14.46 -42.78 5.45
CA ASN A 151 -14.10 -43.62 4.30
C ASN A 151 -15.37 -44.11 3.60
N LYS A 152 -15.52 -43.86 2.29
CA LYS A 152 -16.76 -44.11 1.52
C LYS A 152 -16.80 -45.46 0.80
N TYR A 153 -16.07 -46.47 1.28
CA TYR A 153 -16.01 -47.79 0.64
C TYR A 153 -16.11 -48.94 1.64
N GLU A 154 -17.23 -48.99 2.38
CA GLU A 154 -17.72 -50.23 2.98
C GLU A 154 -19.21 -50.33 2.64
N ASN A 155 -19.58 -51.38 1.89
CA ASN A 155 -20.91 -51.74 1.38
C ASN A 155 -21.33 -51.14 0.01
N LEU A 156 -20.80 -51.75 -1.07
CA LEU A 156 -21.54 -52.37 -2.20
C LEU A 156 -20.59 -52.70 -3.35
#